data_AF-A0A2P2J4S3-F1
#
_entry.id   AF-A0A2P2J4S3-F1
#
_cell.length_a   1.000
_cell.length_b   1.000
_cell.length_c   1.000
_cell.angle_alpha   90.00
_cell.angle_beta   90.00
_cell.angle_gamma   90.00
#
_symmetry.space_group_name_H-M   'P 1'
#
loop_
_entity.id
_entity.type
_entity.pdbx_description
1 polymer ?
#
loop_
_entity_poly.entity_id
_entity_poly.type
_entity_poly.pdbx_seq_one_letter_code
_entity_poly.pdbx_strand_id
1 'polypeptide(L)'
;MGSLRQFELEVWAKEREVAGLRASLNTLTSEIQRLNKLCAERKEAEDSLRKKWKKIEEFDARRSELEAIYTSLLKANMDAAAFWNQQPLSARVYASSTIIPACAVVVDIANNAKDFIDREVNAFSQSPDNSLYMLPATPQALLESVGSNGSVGSEAVSAAEKNAALLTARAGSRDPSAIPSICRVSAALQYSAGLDGSDAGLASVLESLEFCLKLRGSEASVLEELAKAINLVHIRQDLVESGHAWLNHAYRAEQEYERTTNYCLNLASEQEKIVMEKWLPELKNAVSNSQKCLEDCKYVRGLVSEWHKFNLLTLITVKI
;
A
#
# COMPACT_ATOMS: atom_id res chain seq x y z
N MET A 1 -62.78 107.16 -33.86
CA MET A 1 -62.76 105.81 -34.49
C MET A 1 -61.37 105.15 -34.58
N GLY A 2 -60.26 105.76 -34.12
CA GLY A 2 -58.91 105.16 -34.24
C GLY A 2 -58.50 104.16 -33.14
N SER A 3 -59.14 104.18 -31.96
CA SER A 3 -58.74 103.37 -30.79
C SER A 3 -59.09 101.88 -30.93
N LEU A 4 -60.26 101.55 -31.50
CA LEU A 4 -60.79 100.19 -31.50
C LEU A 4 -60.00 99.23 -32.42
N ARG A 5 -59.59 99.73 -33.59
CA ARG A 5 -58.76 98.96 -34.55
C ARG A 5 -57.34 98.73 -34.06
N GLN A 6 -56.80 99.64 -33.25
CA GLN A 6 -55.48 99.48 -32.60
C GLN A 6 -55.53 98.35 -31.57
N PHE A 7 -56.59 98.31 -30.75
CA PHE A 7 -56.83 97.23 -29.78
C PHE A 7 -56.99 95.86 -30.45
N GLU A 8 -57.73 95.76 -31.55
CA GLU A 8 -57.87 94.50 -32.30
C GLU A 8 -56.53 93.95 -32.81
N LEU A 9 -55.66 94.81 -33.34
CA LEU A 9 -54.33 94.41 -33.80
C LEU A 9 -53.43 93.95 -32.65
N GLU A 10 -53.52 94.62 -31.49
CA GLU A 10 -52.77 94.24 -30.30
C GLU A 10 -53.23 92.87 -29.75
N VAL A 11 -54.55 92.64 -29.72
CA VAL A 11 -55.11 91.33 -29.35
C VAL A 11 -54.61 90.22 -30.28
N TRP A 12 -54.61 90.43 -31.61
CA TRP A 12 -54.08 89.44 -32.56
C TRP A 12 -52.57 89.21 -32.43
N ALA A 13 -51.80 90.25 -32.13
CA ALA A 13 -50.37 90.10 -31.85
C ALA A 13 -50.15 89.23 -30.60
N LYS A 14 -50.93 89.48 -29.53
CA LYS A 14 -50.87 88.70 -28.29
C LYS A 14 -51.37 87.28 -28.46
N GLU A 15 -52.43 87.02 -29.22
CA GLU A 15 -52.91 85.67 -29.53
C GLU A 15 -51.85 84.85 -30.29
N ARG A 16 -51.15 85.48 -31.24
CA ARG A 16 -50.05 84.84 -31.98
C ARG A 16 -48.85 84.55 -31.07
N GLU A 17 -48.52 85.46 -30.17
CA GLU A 17 -47.48 85.26 -29.14
C GLU A 17 -47.84 84.08 -28.22
N VAL A 18 -49.08 84.03 -27.72
CA VAL A 18 -49.60 82.93 -26.90
C VAL A 18 -49.56 81.60 -27.66
N ALA A 19 -49.93 81.58 -28.94
CA ALA A 19 -49.83 80.38 -29.77
C ALA A 19 -48.38 79.90 -29.93
N GLY A 20 -47.43 80.81 -30.13
CA GLY A 20 -46.00 80.50 -30.21
C GLY A 20 -45.43 79.96 -28.90
N LEU A 21 -45.81 80.56 -27.77
CA LEU A 21 -45.46 80.07 -26.43
C LEU A 21 -46.04 78.67 -26.18
N ARG A 22 -47.29 78.42 -26.60
CA ARG A 22 -47.92 77.10 -26.47
C ARG A 22 -47.22 76.02 -27.31
N ALA A 23 -46.80 76.34 -28.54
CA ALA A 23 -46.02 75.42 -29.37
C ALA A 23 -44.64 75.10 -28.74
N SER A 24 -43.99 76.12 -28.16
CA SER A 24 -42.73 75.97 -27.44
C SER A 24 -42.89 75.10 -26.19
N LEU A 25 -43.96 75.33 -25.42
CA LEU A 25 -44.29 74.53 -24.24
C LEU A 25 -44.57 73.06 -24.59
N ASN A 26 -45.29 72.81 -25.69
CA ASN A 26 -45.56 71.45 -26.15
C ASN A 26 -44.26 70.73 -26.56
N THR A 27 -43.34 71.44 -27.22
CA THR A 27 -42.02 70.90 -27.59
C THR A 27 -41.17 70.61 -26.36
N LEU A 28 -41.17 71.51 -25.38
CA LEU A 28 -40.47 71.28 -24.11
C LEU A 28 -41.06 70.07 -23.36
N THR A 29 -42.38 69.91 -23.39
CA THR A 29 -43.07 68.80 -22.74
C THR A 29 -42.71 67.45 -23.37
N SER A 30 -42.68 67.36 -24.70
CA SER A 30 -42.26 66.12 -25.38
C SER A 30 -40.79 65.80 -25.12
N GLU A 31 -39.94 66.82 -25.05
CA GLU A 31 -38.53 66.64 -24.73
C GLU A 31 -38.31 66.17 -23.29
N ILE A 32 -39.08 66.70 -22.32
CA ILE A 32 -39.08 66.21 -20.93
C ILE A 32 -39.50 64.73 -20.89
N GLN A 33 -40.54 64.33 -21.62
CA GLN A 33 -40.97 62.93 -21.69
C GLN A 33 -39.89 62.03 -22.29
N ARG A 34 -39.24 62.49 -23.37
CA ARG A 34 -38.13 61.77 -24.02
C ARG A 34 -36.95 61.58 -23.07
N LEU A 35 -36.55 62.63 -22.35
CA LEU A 35 -35.47 62.58 -21.36
C LEU A 35 -35.83 61.66 -20.19
N ASN A 36 -37.07 61.68 -19.70
CA ASN A 36 -37.51 60.76 -18.65
C ASN A 36 -37.39 59.28 -19.09
N LYS A 37 -37.74 58.98 -20.35
CA LYS A 37 -37.56 57.64 -20.91
C LYS A 37 -36.08 57.23 -20.93
N LEU A 38 -35.19 58.11 -21.40
CA LEU A 38 -33.75 57.84 -21.41
C LEU A 38 -33.16 57.65 -20.00
N CYS A 39 -33.66 58.40 -19.01
CA CYS A 39 -33.25 58.20 -17.62
C CYS A 39 -33.64 56.81 -17.09
N ALA A 40 -34.84 56.32 -17.44
CA ALA A 40 -35.28 54.98 -17.07
C ALA A 40 -34.43 53.89 -17.74
N GLU A 41 -34.19 54.01 -19.05
CA GLU A 41 -33.34 53.08 -19.81
C GLU A 41 -31.90 53.05 -19.27
N ARG A 42 -31.33 54.21 -18.92
CA ARG A 42 -30.01 54.31 -18.29
C ARG A 42 -29.98 53.57 -16.95
N LYS A 43 -31.02 53.73 -16.12
CA LYS A 43 -31.10 53.06 -14.82
C LYS A 43 -31.16 51.54 -14.98
N GLU A 44 -31.94 51.04 -15.92
CA GLU A 44 -32.02 49.62 -16.23
C GLU A 44 -30.67 49.06 -16.73
N ALA A 45 -29.98 49.80 -17.60
CA ALA A 45 -28.65 49.44 -18.08
C ALA A 45 -27.62 49.40 -16.92
N GLU A 46 -27.68 50.35 -16.00
CA GLU A 46 -26.83 50.37 -14.81
C GLU A 46 -27.09 49.16 -13.90
N ASP A 47 -28.37 48.83 -13.63
CA ASP A 47 -28.75 47.65 -12.84
C ASP A 47 -28.29 46.35 -13.51
N SER A 48 -28.39 46.26 -14.84
CA SER A 48 -27.88 45.12 -15.63
C SER A 48 -26.36 45.00 -15.54
N LEU A 49 -25.63 46.10 -15.63
CA LEU A 49 -24.17 46.13 -15.46
C LEU A 49 -23.76 45.72 -14.05
N ARG A 50 -24.44 46.19 -13.00
CA ARG A 50 -24.17 45.78 -11.62
C ARG A 50 -24.33 44.26 -11.43
N LYS A 51 -25.38 43.66 -12.02
CA LYS A 51 -25.59 42.20 -11.98
C LYS A 51 -24.47 41.44 -12.70
N LYS A 52 -24.05 41.92 -13.89
CA LYS A 52 -22.94 41.32 -14.63
C LYS A 52 -21.63 41.44 -13.86
N TRP A 53 -21.37 42.59 -13.25
CA TRP A 53 -20.18 42.83 -12.44
C TRP A 53 -20.08 41.88 -11.25
N LYS A 54 -21.17 41.72 -10.50
CA LYS A 54 -21.23 40.76 -9.39
C LYS A 54 -20.89 39.33 -9.85
N LYS A 55 -21.36 38.94 -11.03
CA LYS A 55 -21.05 37.62 -11.59
C LYS A 55 -19.57 37.46 -11.94
N ILE A 56 -18.91 38.52 -12.42
CA ILE A 56 -17.46 38.54 -12.66
C ILE A 56 -16.70 38.35 -11.34
N GLU A 57 -17.09 39.07 -10.28
CA GLU A 57 -16.49 38.93 -8.94
C GLU A 57 -16.61 37.50 -8.40
N GLU A 58 -17.77 36.86 -8.56
CA GLU A 58 -17.98 35.45 -8.19
C GLU A 58 -17.09 34.49 -9.00
N PHE A 59 -16.89 34.75 -10.30
CA PHE A 59 -15.98 33.95 -11.13
C PHE A 59 -14.52 34.14 -10.72
N ASP A 60 -14.10 35.36 -10.41
CA ASP A 60 -12.73 35.63 -9.95
C ASP A 60 -12.43 34.98 -8.59
N ALA A 61 -13.41 34.99 -7.67
CA ALA A 61 -13.28 34.27 -6.40
C ALA A 61 -13.07 32.76 -6.61
N ARG A 62 -13.88 32.14 -7.48
CA ARG A 62 -13.74 30.71 -7.82
C ARG A 62 -12.42 30.40 -8.52
N ARG A 63 -11.95 31.28 -9.42
CA ARG A 63 -10.66 31.13 -10.09
C ARG A 63 -9.52 31.17 -9.06
N SER A 64 -9.56 32.13 -8.13
CA SER A 64 -8.56 32.24 -7.07
C SER A 64 -8.54 31.02 -6.14
N GLU A 65 -9.71 30.46 -5.81
CA GLU A 65 -9.80 29.23 -5.01
C GLU A 65 -9.22 28.03 -5.77
N LEU A 66 -9.51 27.91 -7.06
CA LEU A 66 -8.97 26.85 -7.90
C LEU A 66 -7.44 26.93 -8.04
N GLU A 67 -6.88 28.13 -8.17
CA GLU A 67 -5.43 28.37 -8.17
C GLU A 67 -4.79 27.94 -6.83
N ALA A 68 -5.44 28.21 -5.71
CA ALA A 68 -4.97 27.78 -4.38
C ALA A 68 -4.99 26.26 -4.22
N ILE A 69 -6.03 25.58 -4.71
CA ILE A 69 -6.12 24.12 -4.69
C ILE A 69 -5.04 23.51 -5.58
N TYR A 70 -4.87 24.02 -6.81
CA TYR A 70 -3.88 23.53 -7.76
C TYR A 70 -2.45 23.63 -7.20
N THR A 71 -2.10 24.78 -6.63
CA THR A 71 -0.77 24.99 -6.03
C THR A 71 -0.53 24.08 -4.82
N SER A 72 -1.55 23.85 -3.99
CA SER A 72 -1.47 22.92 -2.87
C SER A 72 -1.26 21.48 -3.32
N LEU A 73 -2.00 21.05 -4.34
CA LEU A 73 -1.87 19.70 -4.92
C LEU A 73 -0.50 19.50 -5.57
N LEU A 74 -0.01 20.50 -6.30
CA LEU A 74 1.32 20.46 -6.92
C LEU A 74 2.41 20.27 -5.87
N LYS A 75 2.33 20.99 -4.74
CA LYS A 75 3.25 20.85 -3.63
C LYS A 75 3.19 19.46 -3.00
N ALA A 76 1.99 18.97 -2.69
CA ALA A 76 1.81 17.62 -2.12
C ALA A 76 2.38 16.53 -3.04
N ASN A 77 2.22 16.68 -4.37
CA ASN A 77 2.80 15.76 -5.34
C ASN A 77 4.33 15.82 -5.37
N MET A 78 4.92 17.02 -5.30
CA MET A 78 6.38 17.18 -5.19
C MET A 78 6.92 16.53 -3.91
N ASP A 79 6.26 16.74 -2.78
CA ASP A 79 6.64 16.16 -1.49
C ASP A 79 6.54 14.63 -1.51
N ALA A 80 5.46 14.08 -2.07
CA ALA A 80 5.28 12.65 -2.24
C ALA A 80 6.36 12.04 -3.16
N ALA A 81 6.66 12.69 -4.29
CA ALA A 81 7.71 12.24 -5.19
C ALA A 81 9.09 12.25 -4.50
N ALA A 82 9.40 13.28 -3.71
CA ALA A 82 10.63 13.35 -2.94
C ALA A 82 10.71 12.22 -1.90
N PHE A 83 9.61 11.93 -1.20
CA PHE A 83 9.52 10.82 -0.25
C PHE A 83 9.79 9.47 -0.92
N TRP A 84 9.10 9.16 -2.02
CA TRP A 84 9.25 7.89 -2.73
C TRP A 84 10.64 7.71 -3.35
N ASN A 85 11.30 8.81 -3.78
CA ASN A 85 12.68 8.76 -4.24
C ASN A 85 13.68 8.40 -3.12
N GLN A 86 13.39 8.76 -1.87
CA GLN A 86 14.27 8.45 -0.73
C GLN A 86 14.04 7.05 -0.15
N GLN A 87 12.85 6.47 -0.34
CA GLN A 87 12.45 5.21 0.27
C GLN A 87 13.36 4.00 -0.08
N PRO A 88 13.87 3.84 -1.32
CA PRO A 88 14.83 2.79 -1.64
C PRO A 88 16.16 2.91 -0.87
N LEU A 89 16.63 4.14 -0.64
CA LEU A 89 17.85 4.39 0.14
C LEU A 89 17.62 4.01 1.61
N SER A 90 16.50 4.45 2.19
CA SER A 90 16.13 4.11 3.58
C SER A 90 15.95 2.61 3.77
N ALA A 91 15.31 1.92 2.82
CA ALA A 91 15.15 0.46 2.85
C ALA A 91 16.49 -0.27 2.73
N ARG A 92 17.41 0.22 1.89
CA ARG A 92 18.76 -0.33 1.76
C ARG A 92 19.57 -0.17 3.04
N VAL A 93 19.49 1.00 3.69
CA VAL A 93 20.14 1.25 4.99
C VAL A 93 19.58 0.30 6.05
N TYR A 94 18.26 0.16 6.15
CA TYR A 94 17.60 -0.75 7.07
C TYR A 94 17.99 -2.23 6.84
N ALA A 95 18.01 -2.68 5.59
CA ALA A 95 18.43 -4.04 5.25
C ALA A 95 19.90 -4.29 5.62
N SER A 96 20.77 -3.29 5.39
CA SER A 96 22.20 -3.37 5.73
C SER A 96 22.46 -3.43 7.24
N SER A 97 21.65 -2.77 8.06
CA SER A 97 21.82 -2.77 9.52
C SER A 97 21.20 -3.98 10.21
N THR A 98 20.27 -4.68 9.54
CA THR A 98 19.39 -5.64 10.22
C THR A 98 19.38 -7.00 9.54
N ILE A 99 18.99 -7.06 8.27
CA ILE A 99 18.79 -8.31 7.54
C ILE A 99 20.13 -8.96 7.20
N ILE A 100 21.08 -8.20 6.66
CA ILE A 100 22.39 -8.74 6.26
C ILE A 100 23.14 -9.34 7.47
N PRO A 101 23.24 -8.66 8.62
CA PRO A 101 23.85 -9.25 9.82
C PRO A 101 23.11 -10.49 10.32
N ALA A 102 21.76 -10.49 10.32
CA ALA A 102 20.98 -11.66 10.73
C ALA A 102 21.24 -12.86 9.81
N CYS A 103 21.31 -12.65 8.49
CA CYS A 103 21.68 -13.69 7.53
C CYS A 103 23.10 -14.22 7.78
N ALA A 104 24.06 -13.35 8.12
CA ALA A 104 25.43 -13.77 8.44
C ALA A 104 25.45 -14.69 9.67
N VAL A 105 24.72 -14.35 10.74
CA VAL A 105 24.60 -15.20 11.94
C VAL A 105 24.00 -16.56 11.60
N VAL A 106 22.97 -16.62 10.76
CA VAL A 106 22.35 -17.89 10.33
C VAL A 106 23.34 -18.75 9.54
N VAL A 107 24.12 -18.15 8.65
CA VAL A 107 25.17 -18.85 7.89
C VAL A 107 26.23 -19.43 8.83
N ASP A 108 26.69 -18.65 9.82
CA ASP A 108 27.66 -19.13 10.81
C ASP A 108 27.10 -20.29 11.63
N ILE A 109 25.84 -20.23 12.08
CA ILE A 109 25.20 -21.33 12.80
C ILE A 109 25.11 -22.59 11.92
N ALA A 110 24.74 -22.44 10.65
CA ALA A 110 24.65 -23.56 9.72
C ALA A 110 26.02 -24.22 9.48
N ASN A 111 27.07 -23.41 9.31
CA ASN A 111 28.44 -23.92 9.16
C ASN A 111 28.89 -24.66 10.41
N ASN A 112 28.67 -24.09 11.60
CA ASN A 112 28.99 -24.74 12.87
C ASN A 112 28.24 -26.07 13.04
N ALA A 113 26.95 -26.11 12.71
CA ALA A 113 26.15 -27.33 12.78
C ALA A 113 26.68 -28.42 11.83
N LYS A 114 27.08 -28.04 10.62
CA LYS A 114 27.72 -28.95 9.68
C LYS A 114 29.02 -29.53 10.25
N ASP A 115 29.88 -28.69 10.83
CA ASP A 115 31.13 -29.15 11.45
C ASP A 115 30.90 -30.09 12.64
N PHE A 116 29.79 -29.91 13.37
CA PHE A 116 29.38 -30.84 14.43
C PHE A 116 28.92 -32.18 13.86
N ILE A 117 28.10 -32.18 12.82
CA ILE A 117 27.65 -33.40 12.14
C ILE A 117 28.85 -34.17 11.59
N ASP A 118 29.76 -33.50 10.89
CA ASP A 118 30.95 -34.13 10.33
C ASP A 118 31.85 -34.73 11.43
N ARG A 119 31.97 -34.07 12.58
CA ARG A 119 32.68 -34.62 13.74
C ARG A 119 32.01 -35.85 14.32
N GLU A 120 30.69 -35.83 14.51
CA GLU A 120 29.94 -36.99 15.02
C GLU A 120 29.98 -38.17 14.05
N VAL A 121 29.83 -37.94 12.75
CA VAL A 121 29.94 -38.98 11.71
C VAL A 121 31.32 -39.61 11.72
N ASN A 122 32.38 -38.80 11.85
CA ASN A 122 33.75 -39.31 11.94
C ASN A 122 33.98 -40.10 13.25
N ALA A 123 33.47 -39.61 14.38
CA ALA A 123 33.55 -40.31 15.65
C ALA A 123 32.81 -41.67 15.61
N PHE A 124 31.62 -41.70 15.01
CA PHE A 124 30.85 -42.92 14.78
C PHE A 124 31.62 -43.91 13.91
N SER A 125 32.22 -43.43 12.81
CA SER A 125 32.99 -44.26 11.87
C SER A 125 34.29 -44.81 12.45
N GLN A 126 34.87 -44.13 13.45
CA GLN A 126 36.08 -44.54 14.16
C GLN A 126 35.79 -45.34 15.45
N SER A 127 34.51 -45.52 15.80
CA SER A 127 34.12 -46.36 16.93
C SER A 127 34.59 -47.81 16.71
N PRO A 128 35.30 -48.44 17.67
CA PRO A 128 35.93 -49.75 17.47
C PRO A 128 34.98 -50.93 17.20
N ASP A 129 33.66 -50.75 17.32
CA ASP A 129 32.66 -51.81 17.17
C ASP A 129 31.67 -51.48 16.05
N ASN A 130 32.14 -51.49 14.80
CA ASN A 130 31.28 -51.39 13.62
C ASN A 130 30.49 -52.69 13.33
N SER A 131 30.61 -53.70 14.20
CA SER A 131 29.58 -54.69 14.39
C SER A 131 28.74 -54.24 15.58
N LEU A 132 27.49 -53.84 15.34
CA LEU A 132 26.45 -54.02 16.35
C LEU A 132 26.59 -55.47 16.82
N TYR A 133 27.18 -55.69 18.00
CA TYR A 133 27.25 -57.00 18.61
C TYR A 133 25.80 -57.47 18.69
N MET A 134 25.44 -58.41 17.82
CA MET A 134 24.20 -59.18 17.92
C MET A 134 24.37 -60.07 19.16
N LEU A 135 24.31 -59.42 20.32
CA LEU A 135 24.32 -60.03 21.63
C LEU A 135 23.22 -61.11 21.61
N PRO A 136 23.54 -62.38 21.93
CA PRO A 136 22.62 -63.51 21.82
C PRO A 136 21.24 -63.24 22.45
N ALA A 137 20.16 -63.71 21.84
CA ALA A 137 18.80 -63.38 22.30
C ALA A 137 18.44 -64.00 23.67
N THR A 138 19.16 -65.04 24.10
CA THR A 138 18.87 -65.78 25.33
C THR A 138 19.84 -65.40 26.47
N PRO A 139 19.35 -65.30 27.72
CA PRO A 139 20.18 -65.00 28.90
C PRO A 139 21.42 -65.88 29.05
N GLN A 140 21.27 -67.20 28.87
CA GLN A 140 22.38 -68.16 28.95
C GLN A 140 23.46 -67.90 27.89
N ALA A 141 23.07 -67.71 26.63
CA ALA A 141 24.01 -67.47 25.56
C ALA A 141 24.71 -66.11 25.68
N LEU A 142 24.06 -65.12 26.30
CA LEU A 142 24.68 -63.83 26.63
C LEU A 142 25.81 -64.00 27.65
N LEU A 143 25.55 -64.68 28.76
CA LEU A 143 26.54 -64.92 29.80
C LEU A 143 27.73 -65.74 29.29
N GLU A 144 27.48 -66.74 28.45
CA GLU A 144 28.51 -67.57 27.81
C GLU A 144 29.32 -66.81 26.75
N SER A 145 28.70 -65.86 26.02
CA SER A 145 29.39 -65.06 25.00
C SER A 145 30.33 -63.99 25.56
N VAL A 146 30.15 -63.63 26.83
CA VAL A 146 30.91 -62.60 27.53
C VAL A 146 32.09 -63.19 28.32
N GLY A 147 32.14 -64.51 28.48
CA GLY A 147 33.27 -65.24 29.04
C GLY A 147 34.29 -65.68 27.98
N SER A 148 35.49 -66.07 28.42
CA SER A 148 36.50 -66.69 27.55
C SER A 148 36.01 -68.07 27.05
N ASN A 149 36.19 -68.34 25.74
CA ASN A 149 35.70 -69.54 25.03
C ASN A 149 35.70 -70.81 25.91
N GLY A 150 34.52 -71.23 26.35
CA GLY A 150 34.32 -72.47 27.13
C GLY A 150 33.98 -72.28 28.61
N SER A 151 33.83 -71.05 29.12
CA SER A 151 33.33 -70.84 30.49
C SER A 151 31.85 -71.22 30.61
N VAL A 152 31.51 -72.13 31.53
CA VAL A 152 30.13 -72.57 31.79
C VAL A 152 29.81 -72.39 33.28
N GLY A 153 28.58 -71.98 33.60
CA GLY A 153 28.13 -71.83 34.99
C GLY A 153 28.71 -70.60 35.70
N SER A 154 29.15 -70.76 36.95
CA SER A 154 29.55 -69.66 37.85
C SER A 154 30.69 -68.77 37.29
N GLU A 155 31.60 -69.35 36.50
CA GLU A 155 32.70 -68.60 35.87
C GLU A 155 32.21 -67.64 34.78
N ALA A 156 31.19 -68.03 34.01
CA ALA A 156 30.57 -67.18 32.99
C ALA A 156 29.82 -66.00 33.63
N VAL A 157 29.16 -66.24 34.76
CA VAL A 157 28.47 -65.23 35.57
C VAL A 157 29.45 -64.18 36.10
N SER A 158 30.56 -64.60 36.70
CA SER A 158 31.59 -63.67 37.22
C SER A 158 32.30 -62.87 36.12
N ALA A 159 32.53 -63.49 34.95
CA ALA A 159 33.07 -62.78 33.79
C ALA A 159 32.10 -61.73 33.24
N ALA A 160 30.80 -62.07 33.18
CA ALA A 160 29.75 -61.14 32.78
C ALA A 160 29.59 -59.96 33.74
N GLU A 161 29.69 -60.18 35.05
CA GLU A 161 29.69 -59.10 36.06
C GLU A 161 30.88 -58.13 35.89
N LYS A 162 32.08 -58.65 35.67
CA LYS A 162 33.28 -57.83 35.41
C LYS A 162 33.15 -57.01 34.12
N ASN A 163 32.62 -57.62 33.07
CA ASN A 163 32.38 -56.93 31.80
C ASN A 163 31.27 -55.87 31.92
N ALA A 164 30.20 -56.14 32.67
CA ALA A 164 29.18 -55.13 32.98
C ALA A 164 29.78 -53.94 33.74
N ALA A 165 30.67 -54.18 34.72
CA ALA A 165 31.36 -53.11 35.45
C ALA A 165 32.25 -52.24 34.52
N LEU A 166 32.95 -52.86 33.56
CA LEU A 166 33.74 -52.13 32.55
C LEU A 166 32.86 -51.29 31.62
N LEU A 167 31.73 -51.85 31.16
CA LEU A 167 30.77 -51.12 30.33
C LEU A 167 30.13 -49.94 31.10
N THR A 168 29.84 -50.11 32.39
CA THR A 168 29.35 -49.04 33.26
C THR A 168 30.38 -47.92 33.42
N ALA A 169 31.66 -48.26 33.60
CA ALA A 169 32.73 -47.25 33.64
C ALA A 169 32.85 -46.49 32.30
N ARG A 170 32.74 -47.20 31.17
CA ARG A 170 32.75 -46.61 29.82
C ARG A 170 31.56 -45.67 29.61
N ALA A 171 30.36 -46.08 30.01
CA ALA A 171 29.17 -45.26 29.91
C ALA A 171 29.23 -44.02 30.81
N GLY A 172 29.81 -44.13 32.01
CA GLY A 172 30.11 -42.99 32.89
C GLY A 172 31.12 -42.00 32.31
N SER A 173 31.96 -42.42 31.36
CA SER A 173 32.95 -41.59 30.67
C SER A 173 32.43 -40.84 29.43
N ARG A 174 31.10 -40.64 29.34
CA ARG A 174 30.37 -39.99 28.23
C ARG A 174 30.17 -40.84 26.97
N ASP A 175 30.21 -42.17 27.07
CA ASP A 175 29.86 -43.08 25.97
C ASP A 175 28.53 -43.82 26.26
N PRO A 176 27.36 -43.18 26.04
CA PRO A 176 26.06 -43.75 26.36
C PRO A 176 25.70 -44.96 25.48
N SER A 177 26.49 -45.28 24.45
CA SER A 177 26.24 -46.42 23.56
C SER A 177 26.35 -47.79 24.27
N ALA A 178 27.05 -47.85 25.41
CA ALA A 178 27.21 -49.07 26.21
C ALA A 178 25.98 -49.42 27.07
N ILE A 179 25.02 -48.49 27.24
CA ILE A 179 23.85 -48.63 28.11
C ILE A 179 22.98 -49.86 27.79
N PRO A 180 22.60 -50.12 26.51
CA PRO A 180 21.75 -51.28 26.19
C PRO A 180 22.40 -52.61 26.55
N SER A 181 23.73 -52.72 26.40
CA SER A 181 24.49 -53.93 26.73
C SER A 181 24.56 -54.16 28.24
N ILE A 182 24.74 -53.09 29.03
CA ILE A 182 24.68 -53.16 30.51
C ILE A 182 23.32 -53.71 30.96
N CYS A 183 22.22 -53.13 30.46
CA CYS A 183 20.87 -53.56 30.84
C CYS A 183 20.61 -55.03 30.51
N ARG A 184 21.10 -55.50 29.36
CA ARG A 184 20.92 -56.89 28.93
C ARG A 184 21.73 -57.88 29.76
N VAL A 185 22.97 -57.54 30.11
CA VAL A 185 23.81 -58.39 30.97
C VAL A 185 23.25 -58.45 32.38
N SER A 186 22.84 -57.31 32.96
CA SER A 186 22.22 -57.26 34.29
C SER A 186 20.91 -58.07 34.36
N ALA A 187 20.07 -57.99 33.33
CA ALA A 187 18.86 -58.81 33.24
C ALA A 187 19.17 -60.31 33.10
N ALA A 188 20.23 -60.68 32.34
CA ALA A 188 20.62 -62.07 32.15
C ALA A 188 21.20 -62.71 33.43
N LEU A 189 21.98 -61.96 34.22
CA LEU A 189 22.53 -62.41 35.50
C LEU A 189 21.42 -62.84 36.49
N GLN A 190 20.33 -62.08 36.54
CA GLN A 190 19.19 -62.36 37.41
C GLN A 190 18.35 -63.57 36.95
N TYR A 191 18.35 -63.88 35.65
CA TYR A 191 17.64 -65.04 35.10
C TYR A 191 18.25 -66.37 35.56
N SER A 192 19.55 -66.40 35.88
CA SER A 192 20.27 -67.59 36.34
C SER A 192 20.00 -67.96 37.81
N ALA A 193 19.45 -67.04 38.60
CA ALA A 193 19.22 -67.19 40.04
C ALA A 193 17.91 -67.91 40.41
N GLY A 194 17.15 -68.42 39.43
CA GLY A 194 16.04 -69.35 39.67
C GLY A 194 14.91 -68.82 40.56
N LEU A 195 14.48 -67.57 40.38
CA LEU A 195 13.34 -67.01 41.11
C LEU A 195 12.30 -66.45 40.14
N ASP A 196 11.22 -67.22 39.96
CA ASP A 196 9.99 -66.75 39.33
C ASP A 196 9.42 -65.57 40.14
N GLY A 197 9.27 -64.42 39.46
CA GLY A 197 8.28 -63.40 39.85
C GLY A 197 8.69 -62.33 40.88
N SER A 198 9.83 -61.65 40.71
CA SER A 198 10.15 -60.47 41.52
C SER A 198 10.78 -59.33 40.70
N ASP A 199 10.34 -58.10 40.97
CA ASP A 199 10.84 -56.80 40.47
C ASP A 199 12.35 -56.54 40.64
N ALA A 200 13.11 -57.51 41.17
CA ALA A 200 14.55 -57.45 41.38
C ALA A 200 15.35 -57.19 40.08
N GLY A 201 14.89 -57.73 38.94
CA GLY A 201 15.54 -57.49 37.65
C GLY A 201 15.40 -56.04 37.19
N LEU A 202 14.21 -55.45 37.37
CA LEU A 202 13.95 -54.04 37.04
C LEU A 202 14.69 -53.11 37.99
N ALA A 203 14.70 -53.41 39.29
CA ALA A 203 15.44 -52.64 40.29
C ALA A 203 16.94 -52.61 39.99
N SER A 204 17.54 -53.75 39.64
CA SER A 204 18.96 -53.85 39.28
C SER A 204 19.31 -53.14 37.96
N VAL A 205 18.41 -53.17 36.98
CA VAL A 205 18.56 -52.37 35.74
C VAL A 205 18.50 -50.88 36.06
N LEU A 206 17.57 -50.44 36.91
CA LEU A 206 17.46 -49.04 37.33
C LEU A 206 18.67 -48.57 38.15
N GLU A 207 19.20 -49.42 39.02
CA GLU A 207 20.41 -49.19 39.81
C GLU A 207 21.66 -49.12 38.91
N SER A 208 21.75 -50.00 37.90
CA SER A 208 22.80 -49.95 36.88
C SER A 208 22.71 -48.71 35.97
N LEU A 209 21.52 -48.09 35.87
CA LEU A 209 21.25 -46.87 35.11
C LEU A 209 21.32 -45.60 35.96
N GLU A 210 21.63 -45.69 37.26
CA GLU A 210 21.63 -44.53 38.17
C GLU A 210 22.57 -43.41 37.68
N PHE A 211 23.67 -43.78 37.00
CA PHE A 211 24.62 -42.81 36.41
C PHE A 211 24.04 -42.02 35.22
N CYS A 212 23.08 -42.59 34.47
CA CYS A 212 22.35 -41.93 33.38
C CYS A 212 21.11 -41.19 33.88
N LEU A 213 20.48 -41.68 34.94
CA LEU A 213 19.32 -41.03 35.55
C LEU A 213 19.71 -39.73 36.28
N LYS A 214 20.99 -39.59 36.66
CA LYS A 214 21.59 -38.32 37.11
C LYS A 214 21.75 -37.25 36.01
N LEU A 215 21.34 -37.52 34.76
CA LEU A 215 21.47 -36.62 33.59
C LEU A 215 20.16 -35.97 33.10
N ARG A 216 19.12 -35.90 33.92
CA ARG A 216 18.21 -34.74 33.83
C ARG A 216 18.66 -33.77 34.89
N GLY A 217 18.98 -32.53 34.49
CA GLY A 217 19.21 -31.47 35.46
C GLY A 217 18.04 -31.41 36.45
N SER A 218 18.26 -30.72 37.58
CA SER A 218 17.25 -30.54 38.64
C SER A 218 15.84 -30.33 38.08
N GLU A 219 14.78 -30.74 38.78
CA GLU A 219 13.38 -30.51 38.37
C GLU A 219 13.15 -29.09 37.85
N ALA A 220 13.85 -28.10 38.41
CA ALA A 220 13.89 -26.72 37.93
C ALA A 220 14.28 -26.55 36.46
N SER A 221 15.29 -27.27 35.95
CA SER A 221 15.73 -27.19 34.55
C SER A 221 14.73 -27.81 33.56
N VAL A 222 13.99 -28.84 33.98
CA VAL A 222 12.93 -29.43 33.15
C VAL A 222 11.74 -28.48 33.07
N LEU A 223 11.39 -27.85 34.21
CA LEU A 223 10.35 -26.81 34.26
C LEU A 223 10.75 -25.57 33.45
N GLU A 224 12.03 -25.19 33.45
CA GLU A 224 12.54 -24.07 32.67
C GLU A 224 12.44 -24.34 31.16
N GLU A 225 12.86 -25.52 30.69
CA GLU A 225 12.73 -25.91 29.28
C GLU A 225 11.26 -26.02 28.84
N LEU A 226 10.39 -26.54 29.71
CA LEU A 226 8.95 -26.56 29.45
C LEU A 226 8.37 -25.14 29.35
N ALA A 227 8.78 -24.21 30.23
CA ALA A 227 8.35 -22.82 30.18
C ALA A 227 8.82 -22.12 28.89
N LYS A 228 10.05 -22.37 28.43
CA LYS A 228 10.57 -21.88 27.14
C LYS A 228 9.75 -22.41 25.97
N ALA A 229 9.42 -23.71 25.97
CA ALA A 229 8.60 -24.31 24.93
C ALA A 229 7.17 -23.73 24.88
N ILE A 230 6.54 -23.53 26.04
CA ILE A 230 5.22 -22.90 26.14
C ILE A 230 5.25 -21.45 25.62
N ASN A 231 6.26 -20.66 26.00
CA ASN A 231 6.41 -19.30 25.49
C ASN A 231 6.60 -19.26 23.98
N LEU A 232 7.36 -20.20 23.40
CA LEU A 232 7.55 -20.27 21.96
C LEU A 232 6.23 -20.57 21.21
N VAL A 233 5.36 -21.39 21.79
CA VAL A 233 4.03 -21.67 21.22
C VAL A 233 3.16 -20.41 21.22
N HIS A 234 3.12 -19.65 22.32
CA HIS A 234 2.37 -18.40 22.39
C HIS A 234 2.88 -17.36 21.38
N ILE A 235 4.20 -17.18 21.27
CA ILE A 235 4.79 -16.25 20.29
C ILE A 235 4.41 -16.64 18.86
N ARG A 236 4.42 -17.94 18.53
CA ARG A 236 4.01 -18.42 17.22
C ARG A 236 2.52 -18.21 16.97
N GLN A 237 1.68 -18.42 17.97
CA GLN A 237 0.25 -18.17 17.88
C GLN A 237 -0.06 -16.69 17.62
N ASP A 238 0.57 -15.78 18.38
CA ASP A 238 0.43 -14.33 18.20
C ASP A 238 0.90 -13.88 16.80
N LEU A 239 2.00 -14.47 16.31
CA LEU A 239 2.50 -14.19 14.97
C LEU A 239 1.53 -14.65 13.87
N VAL A 240 0.92 -15.82 14.05
CA VAL A 240 -0.10 -16.33 13.11
C VAL A 240 -1.34 -15.45 13.14
N GLU A 241 -1.83 -15.06 14.31
CA GLU A 241 -3.05 -14.27 14.46
C GLU A 241 -2.87 -12.85 13.93
N SER A 242 -1.74 -12.21 14.24
CA SER A 242 -1.36 -10.93 13.62
C SER A 242 -1.24 -11.07 12.11
N GLY A 243 -0.58 -12.11 11.60
CA GLY A 243 -0.51 -12.39 10.16
C GLY A 243 -1.88 -12.46 9.48
N HIS A 244 -2.86 -13.13 10.10
CA HIS A 244 -4.24 -13.18 9.60
C HIS A 244 -4.91 -11.80 9.57
N ALA A 245 -4.70 -10.97 10.60
CA ALA A 245 -5.24 -9.62 10.65
C ALA A 245 -4.67 -8.74 9.51
N TRP A 246 -3.36 -8.82 9.27
CA TRP A 246 -2.70 -8.12 8.16
C TRP A 246 -3.20 -8.60 6.80
N LEU A 247 -3.36 -9.92 6.62
CA LEU A 247 -3.87 -10.49 5.39
C LEU A 247 -5.30 -10.03 5.09
N ASN A 248 -6.17 -10.02 6.12
CA ASN A 248 -7.54 -9.52 6.01
C ASN A 248 -7.58 -8.03 5.67
N HIS A 249 -6.68 -7.23 6.24
CA HIS A 249 -6.57 -5.81 5.90
C HIS A 249 -6.12 -5.62 4.45
N ALA A 250 -5.14 -6.40 3.99
CA ALA A 250 -4.66 -6.36 2.61
C ALA A 250 -5.78 -6.71 1.61
N TYR A 251 -6.56 -7.77 1.87
CA TYR A 251 -7.71 -8.13 1.03
C TYR A 251 -8.79 -7.04 0.97
N ARG A 252 -9.08 -6.37 2.10
CA ARG A 252 -10.04 -5.26 2.10
C ARG A 252 -9.51 -4.08 1.28
N ALA A 253 -8.25 -3.72 1.46
CA ALA A 253 -7.62 -2.64 0.72
C ALA A 253 -7.60 -2.94 -0.79
N GLU A 254 -7.27 -4.16 -1.19
CA GLU A 254 -7.34 -4.60 -2.60
C GLU A 254 -8.74 -4.40 -3.18
N GLN A 255 -9.76 -4.83 -2.46
CA GLN A 255 -11.15 -4.68 -2.92
C GLN A 255 -11.59 -3.21 -3.00
N GLU A 256 -11.12 -2.36 -2.11
CA GLU A 256 -11.36 -0.90 -2.17
C GLU A 256 -10.65 -0.27 -3.38
N TYR A 257 -9.39 -0.62 -3.63
CA TYR A 257 -8.65 -0.15 -4.80
C TYR A 257 -9.33 -0.58 -6.10
N GLU A 258 -9.81 -1.82 -6.19
CA GLU A 258 -10.53 -2.32 -7.35
C GLU A 258 -11.83 -1.51 -7.57
N ARG A 259 -12.62 -1.28 -6.52
CA ARG A 259 -13.84 -0.46 -6.60
C ARG A 259 -13.54 0.96 -7.06
N THR A 260 -12.55 1.63 -6.48
CA THR A 260 -12.20 3.01 -6.84
C THR A 260 -11.66 3.09 -8.26
N THR A 261 -10.84 2.12 -8.68
CA THR A 261 -10.32 2.05 -10.05
C THR A 261 -11.45 1.90 -11.05
N ASN A 262 -12.39 0.99 -10.80
CA ASN A 262 -13.57 0.80 -11.66
C ASN A 262 -14.44 2.06 -11.72
N TYR A 263 -14.63 2.76 -10.59
CA TYR A 263 -15.36 4.02 -10.57
C TYR A 263 -14.67 5.10 -11.43
N CYS A 264 -13.36 5.28 -11.29
CA CYS A 264 -12.60 6.25 -12.08
C CYS A 264 -12.63 5.92 -13.58
N LEU A 265 -12.52 4.63 -13.95
CA LEU A 265 -12.61 4.20 -15.34
C LEU A 265 -13.99 4.51 -15.95
N ASN A 266 -15.06 4.27 -15.20
CA ASN A 266 -16.42 4.60 -15.66
C ASN A 266 -16.59 6.11 -15.86
N LEU A 267 -16.12 6.93 -14.92
CA LEU A 267 -16.18 8.38 -15.02
C LEU A 267 -15.37 8.90 -16.22
N ALA A 268 -14.19 8.34 -16.46
CA ALA A 268 -13.36 8.68 -17.62
C ALA A 268 -14.07 8.34 -18.93
N SER A 269 -14.71 7.17 -19.01
CA SER A 269 -15.49 6.75 -20.18
C SER A 269 -16.68 7.66 -20.45
N GLU A 270 -17.42 8.07 -19.41
CA GLU A 270 -18.50 9.05 -19.53
C GLU A 270 -17.99 10.40 -20.04
N GLN A 271 -16.85 10.87 -19.52
CA GLN A 271 -16.26 12.12 -19.95
C GLN A 271 -15.77 12.07 -21.40
N GLU A 272 -15.14 10.96 -21.80
CA GLU A 272 -14.72 10.72 -23.19
C GLU A 272 -15.92 10.74 -24.14
N LYS A 273 -17.04 10.12 -23.72
CA LYS A 273 -18.29 10.15 -24.49
C LYS A 273 -18.81 11.58 -24.67
N ILE A 274 -18.83 12.40 -23.61
CA ILE A 274 -19.25 13.81 -23.70
C ILE A 274 -18.34 14.60 -24.65
N VAL A 275 -17.03 14.38 -24.57
CA VAL A 275 -16.07 15.05 -25.45
C VAL A 275 -16.33 14.67 -26.91
N MET A 276 -16.50 13.39 -27.19
CA MET A 276 -16.68 12.86 -28.54
C MET A 276 -18.04 13.21 -29.16
N GLU A 277 -19.12 13.10 -28.39
CA GLU A 277 -20.48 13.26 -28.88
C GLU A 277 -20.97 14.70 -28.87
N LYS A 278 -20.46 15.54 -27.96
CA LYS A 278 -20.95 16.92 -27.77
C LYS A 278 -19.91 17.98 -28.10
N TRP A 279 -18.79 17.99 -27.37
CA TRP A 279 -17.84 19.11 -27.47
C TRP A 279 -17.10 19.13 -28.80
N LEU A 280 -16.68 17.98 -29.30
CA LEU A 280 -15.96 17.89 -30.58
C LEU A 280 -16.84 18.32 -31.77
N PRO A 281 -18.11 17.88 -31.90
CA PRO A 281 -19.01 18.39 -32.92
C PRO A 281 -19.32 19.89 -32.80
N GLU A 282 -19.56 20.39 -31.58
CA GLU A 282 -19.80 21.82 -31.33
C GLU A 282 -18.59 22.65 -31.77
N LEU A 283 -17.38 22.22 -31.44
CA LEU A 283 -16.14 22.88 -31.85
C LEU A 283 -15.98 22.85 -33.38
N LYS A 284 -16.22 21.71 -34.03
CA LYS A 284 -16.15 21.59 -35.49
C LYS A 284 -17.13 22.55 -36.18
N ASN A 285 -18.36 22.66 -35.67
CA ASN A 285 -19.35 23.61 -36.18
C ASN A 285 -18.91 25.06 -35.97
N ALA A 286 -18.39 25.40 -34.78
CA ALA A 286 -17.91 26.74 -34.49
C ALA A 286 -16.74 27.15 -35.41
N VAL A 287 -15.81 26.23 -35.69
CA VAL A 287 -14.70 26.44 -36.64
C VAL A 287 -15.23 26.65 -38.05
N SER A 288 -16.16 25.81 -38.51
CA SER A 288 -16.78 25.95 -39.84
C SER A 288 -17.50 27.30 -40.01
N ASN A 289 -18.26 27.73 -39.00
CA ASN A 289 -18.93 29.03 -39.00
C ASN A 289 -17.94 30.19 -39.03
N SER A 290 -16.86 30.11 -38.24
CA SER A 290 -15.81 31.12 -38.22
C SER A 290 -15.11 31.23 -39.57
N GLN A 291 -14.86 30.09 -40.23
CA GLN A 291 -14.28 30.06 -41.58
C GLN A 291 -15.21 30.73 -42.59
N LYS A 292 -16.52 30.46 -42.51
CA LYS A 292 -17.52 31.13 -43.36
C LYS A 292 -17.53 32.64 -43.15
N CYS A 293 -17.56 33.10 -41.89
CA CYS A 293 -17.49 34.53 -41.58
C CYS A 293 -16.22 35.19 -42.13
N LEU A 294 -15.09 34.48 -42.11
CA LEU A 294 -13.84 34.97 -42.69
C LEU A 294 -13.93 35.13 -44.21
N GLU A 295 -14.51 34.15 -44.90
CA GLU A 295 -14.73 34.24 -46.35
C GLU A 295 -15.71 35.38 -46.70
N ASP A 296 -16.79 35.55 -45.93
CA ASP A 296 -17.73 36.67 -46.10
C ASP A 296 -17.02 38.02 -45.90
N CYS A 297 -16.13 38.13 -44.92
CA CYS A 297 -15.31 39.34 -44.71
C CYS A 297 -14.36 39.61 -45.87
N LYS A 298 -13.74 38.57 -46.45
CA LYS A 298 -12.89 38.71 -47.65
C LYS A 298 -13.71 39.18 -48.85
N TYR A 299 -14.92 38.64 -49.02
CA TYR A 299 -15.83 39.04 -50.08
C TYR A 299 -16.23 40.51 -49.97
N VAL A 300 -16.68 40.96 -48.78
CA VAL A 300 -17.01 42.38 -48.53
C VAL A 300 -15.81 43.27 -48.78
N ARG A 301 -14.60 42.87 -48.34
CA ARG A 301 -13.37 43.61 -48.63
C ARG A 301 -13.11 43.75 -50.13
N GLY A 302 -13.37 42.70 -50.92
CA GLY A 302 -13.29 42.73 -52.37
C GLY A 302 -14.23 43.76 -52.98
N LEU A 303 -15.51 43.72 -52.61
CA LEU A 303 -16.53 44.68 -53.08
C LEU A 303 -16.18 46.13 -52.73
N VAL A 304 -15.71 46.40 -51.51
CA VAL A 304 -15.28 47.74 -51.09
C VAL A 304 -14.09 48.21 -51.93
N SER A 305 -13.15 47.32 -52.24
CA SER A 305 -11.99 47.62 -53.07
C SER A 305 -12.39 47.93 -54.51
N GLU A 306 -13.35 47.20 -55.08
CA GLU A 306 -13.90 47.47 -56.41
C GLU A 306 -14.69 48.78 -56.46
N TRP A 307 -15.55 49.05 -55.47
CA TRP A 307 -16.29 50.30 -55.37
C TRP A 307 -15.36 51.51 -55.26
N HIS A 308 -14.29 51.39 -54.48
CA HIS A 308 -13.28 52.44 -54.37
C HIS A 308 -12.58 52.72 -55.72
N LYS A 309 -12.23 51.67 -56.47
CA LYS A 309 -11.67 51.79 -57.83
C LYS A 309 -12.67 52.42 -58.80
N PHE A 310 -13.94 52.02 -58.75
CA PHE A 310 -14.98 52.58 -59.61
C PHE A 310 -15.13 54.09 -59.40
N ASN A 311 -15.26 54.55 -58.15
CA ASN A 311 -15.35 55.97 -57.83
C ASN A 311 -14.11 56.77 -58.24
N LEU A 312 -12.90 56.19 -58.11
CA LEU A 312 -11.67 56.82 -58.58
C LEU A 312 -11.69 56.99 -60.11
N LEU A 313 -12.11 55.96 -60.84
CA LEU A 313 -12.27 56.02 -62.30
C LEU A 313 -13.32 57.07 -62.71
N THR A 314 -14.48 57.11 -62.05
CA THR A 314 -15.53 58.11 -62.38
C THR A 314 -15.07 59.55 -62.11
N LEU A 315 -14.33 59.78 -61.02
CA LEU A 315 -13.73 61.09 -60.71
C LEU A 315 -12.68 61.53 -61.74
N ILE A 316 -11.95 60.59 -62.35
CA ILE A 316 -10.99 60.88 -63.41
C ILE A 316 -11.72 61.21 -64.71
N THR A 317 -12.79 60.49 -65.07
CA THR A 317 -13.55 60.73 -66.31
C THR A 317 -14.36 62.03 -66.29
N VAL A 318 -14.75 62.55 -65.11
CA VAL A 318 -15.46 63.84 -64.96
C VAL A 318 -14.50 65.04 -64.98
N LYS A 319 -13.18 64.81 -64.87
CA LYS A 319 -12.13 65.84 -64.88
C LYS A 319 -11.38 65.99 -66.21
N ILE A 320 -11.76 65.22 -67.24
CA ILE A 320 -11.28 65.32 -68.63
C ILE A 320 -12.41 65.92 -69.46
#